data_AF-A0A961MQG3-F1
#
_entry.id   AF-A0A961MQG3-F1
#
_cell.length_a   1.000
_cell.length_b   1.000
_cell.length_c   1.000
_cell.angle_alpha   90.00
_cell.angle_beta   90.00
_cell.angle_gamma   90.00
#
_symmetry.space_group_name_H-M   'P 1'
#
loop_
_entity.id
_entity.type
_entity.pdbx_description
1 polymer ?
#
loop_
_entity_poly.entity_id
_entity_poly.type
_entity_poly.pdbx_seq_one_letter_code
_entity_poly.pdbx_strand_id
1 'polypeptide(L)'
;IVGNPVILTLHDMFVSAMLAQRPPVDDPARYDAIAHDEHRAIYEAVLGGDVIAATDVMDRHLARSYRARLKAPKSGLAPADNRSQGGIRQ
;
A
#
# COMPACT_ATOMS: atom_id res chain seq x y z
N ILE A 1 -6.60 -15.63 21.23
CA ILE A 1 -5.79 -16.02 20.05
C ILE A 1 -6.76 -16.59 19.02
N VAL A 2 -6.74 -16.10 17.78
CA VAL A 2 -7.72 -16.46 16.73
C VAL A 2 -7.54 -17.94 16.38
N GLY A 3 -8.26 -18.81 17.07
CA GLY A 3 -8.27 -20.26 16.85
C GLY A 3 -9.35 -20.73 15.88
N ASN A 4 -9.99 -19.81 15.14
CA ASN A 4 -11.02 -20.18 14.19
C ASN A 4 -10.36 -20.62 12.86
N PRO A 5 -10.37 -21.93 12.54
CA PRO A 5 -9.68 -22.46 11.36
C PRO A 5 -10.27 -21.92 10.05
N VAL A 6 -11.54 -21.51 10.03
CA VAL A 6 -12.17 -20.92 8.84
C VAL A 6 -11.54 -19.57 8.52
N ILE A 7 -11.38 -18.71 9.52
CA ILE A 7 -10.77 -17.37 9.35
C ILE A 7 -9.31 -17.49 8.90
N LEU A 8 -8.56 -18.41 9.49
CA LEU A 8 -7.15 -18.64 9.13
C LEU A 8 -7.01 -19.14 7.68
N THR A 9 -7.89 -20.06 7.26
CA THR A 9 -7.87 -20.60 5.89
C THR A 9 -8.21 -19.53 4.85
N LEU A 10 -9.27 -18.74 5.10
CA LEU A 10 -9.65 -17.64 4.22
C LEU A 10 -8.56 -16.58 4.13
N HIS A 11 -7.93 -16.25 5.26
CA HIS A 11 -6.80 -15.32 5.30
C HIS A 11 -5.62 -15.84 4.46
N ASP A 12 -5.24 -17.11 4.60
CA ASP A 12 -4.11 -17.69 3.89
C ASP A 12 -4.32 -17.73 2.36
N MET A 13 -5.53 -18.14 1.93
CA MET A 13 -5.92 -18.13 0.52
C MET A 13 -5.89 -16.71 -0.07
N PHE A 14 -6.39 -15.72 0.67
CA PHE A 14 -6.44 -14.34 0.22
C PHE A 14 -5.04 -13.71 0.15
N VAL A 15 -4.24 -13.86 1.19
CA VAL A 15 -2.90 -13.27 1.27
C VAL A 15 -1.96 -13.86 0.22
N SER A 16 -2.01 -15.17 -0.01
CA SER A 16 -1.18 -15.83 -1.03
C SER A 16 -1.44 -15.28 -2.43
N ALA A 17 -2.72 -15.16 -2.82
CA ALA A 17 -3.11 -14.58 -4.11
C ALA A 17 -2.71 -13.09 -4.21
N MET A 18 -2.88 -12.33 -3.12
CA MET A 18 -2.53 -10.90 -3.08
C MET A 18 -1.02 -10.65 -3.21
N LEU A 19 -0.18 -11.47 -2.57
CA LEU A 19 1.27 -11.35 -2.66
C LEU A 19 1.79 -11.75 -4.04
N ALA A 20 1.24 -12.81 -4.63
CA ALA A 20 1.62 -13.26 -5.98
C ALA A 20 1.34 -12.22 -7.07
N GLN A 21 0.38 -11.33 -6.85
CA GLN A 21 -0.01 -10.27 -7.79
C GLN A 21 0.58 -8.89 -7.44
N ARG A 22 1.49 -8.82 -6.46
CA ARG A 22 2.09 -7.54 -6.02
C ARG A 22 2.85 -6.90 -7.19
N PRO A 23 2.47 -5.70 -7.66
CA PRO A 23 3.26 -4.98 -8.65
C PRO A 23 4.65 -4.67 -8.11
N PRO A 24 5.68 -4.65 -8.96
CA PRO A 24 6.98 -4.09 -8.57
C PRO A 24 6.79 -2.66 -8.06
N VAL A 25 7.45 -2.35 -6.94
CA VAL A 25 7.51 -0.99 -6.39
C VAL A 25 8.92 -0.44 -6.58
N ASP A 26 9.06 0.87 -6.75
CA ASP A 26 10.34 1.50 -7.06
C ASP A 26 11.40 1.32 -5.95
N ASP A 27 10.96 1.23 -4.69
CA ASP A 27 11.84 1.05 -3.52
C ASP A 27 11.30 -0.03 -2.56
N PRO A 28 11.50 -1.33 -2.87
CA PRO A 28 10.97 -2.42 -2.06
C PRO A 28 11.46 -2.39 -0.61
N ALA A 29 12.74 -2.04 -0.40
CA ALA A 29 13.37 -2.01 0.92
C ALA A 29 12.69 -1.00 1.85
N ARG A 30 12.39 0.20 1.34
CA ARG A 30 11.64 1.20 2.11
C ARG A 30 10.23 0.73 2.42
N TYR A 31 9.52 0.15 1.46
CA TYR A 31 8.15 -0.32 1.70
C TYR A 31 8.09 -1.46 2.73
N ASP A 32 9.07 -2.35 2.69
CA ASP A 32 9.18 -3.49 3.61
C ASP A 32 9.59 -3.02 5.02
N ALA A 33 10.47 -2.01 5.15
CA ALA A 33 10.79 -1.39 6.43
C ALA A 33 9.55 -0.76 7.09
N ILE A 34 8.74 -0.01 6.33
CA ILE A 34 7.50 0.58 6.85
C ILE A 34 6.52 -0.52 7.30
N ALA A 35 6.34 -1.58 6.49
CA ALA A 35 5.45 -2.68 6.84
C ALA A 35 5.94 -3.43 8.10
N HIS A 36 7.25 -3.64 8.22
CA HIS A 36 7.86 -4.24 9.40
C HIS A 36 7.59 -3.42 10.67
N ASP A 37 7.79 -2.10 10.62
CA ASP A 37 7.57 -1.23 11.78
C ASP A 37 6.09 -1.20 12.20
N GLU A 38 5.17 -1.21 11.23
CA GLU A 38 3.73 -1.33 11.48
C GLU A 38 3.38 -2.68 12.12
N HIS A 39 3.95 -3.78 11.63
CA HIS A 39 3.75 -5.11 12.23
C HIS A 39 4.27 -5.15 13.67
N ARG A 40 5.45 -4.59 13.92
CA ARG A 40 6.01 -4.51 15.27
C ARG A 40 5.07 -3.76 16.21
N ALA A 41 4.54 -2.61 15.79
CA ALA A 41 3.61 -1.83 16.60
C ALA A 41 2.30 -2.58 16.91
N ILE A 42 1.79 -3.39 15.96
CA ILE A 42 0.64 -4.28 16.21
C ILE A 42 1.00 -5.31 17.30
N TYR A 43 2.15 -5.96 17.18
CA TYR A 43 2.59 -6.95 18.17
C TYR A 43 2.76 -6.34 19.56
N GLU A 44 3.38 -5.16 19.66
CA GLU A 44 3.56 -4.43 20.92
C GLU A 44 2.21 -4.10 21.56
N ALA A 45 1.25 -3.61 20.78
CA ALA A 45 -0.11 -3.33 21.28
C ALA A 45 -0.83 -4.60 21.77
N VAL A 46 -0.71 -5.70 21.03
CA VAL A 46 -1.28 -7.00 21.44
C VAL A 46 -0.65 -7.51 22.73
N LEU A 47 0.67 -7.40 22.88
CA LEU A 47 1.38 -7.79 24.11
C LEU A 47 1.00 -6.89 25.29
N GLY A 48 0.76 -5.61 25.04
CA GLY A 48 0.24 -4.66 26.03
C GLY A 48 -1.24 -4.85 26.37
N GLY A 49 -1.96 -5.74 25.68
CA GLY A 49 -3.40 -5.94 25.86
C GLY A 49 -4.25 -4.77 25.33
N ASP A 50 -3.66 -3.86 24.57
CA ASP A 50 -4.36 -2.70 24.00
C ASP A 50 -4.97 -3.06 22.65
N VAL A 51 -6.19 -3.60 22.73
CA VAL A 51 -6.94 -4.05 21.54
C VAL A 51 -7.24 -2.88 20.60
N ILE A 52 -7.55 -1.69 21.14
CA ILE A 52 -7.90 -0.52 20.33
C ILE A 52 -6.68 -0.05 19.53
N ALA A 53 -5.53 0.10 20.19
CA ALA A 53 -4.30 0.47 19.51
C ALA A 53 -3.89 -0.58 18.45
N ALA A 54 -4.05 -1.87 18.75
CA ALA A 54 -3.76 -2.93 17.79
C ALA A 54 -4.64 -2.82 16.53
N THR A 55 -5.95 -2.59 16.70
CA THR A 55 -6.87 -2.39 15.57
C THR A 55 -6.59 -1.10 14.80
N ASP A 56 -6.24 0.00 15.46
CA ASP A 56 -5.95 1.28 14.79
C ASP A 56 -4.67 1.22 13.96
N VAL A 57 -3.65 0.50 14.42
CA VAL A 57 -2.44 0.26 13.62
C VAL A 57 -2.76 -0.66 12.44
N MET A 58 -3.53 -1.72 12.66
CA MET A 58 -3.95 -2.64 11.61
C MET A 58 -4.74 -1.93 10.50
N ASP A 59 -5.70 -1.08 10.85
CA ASP A 59 -6.54 -0.39 9.87
C ASP A 59 -5.72 0.59 9.01
N ARG A 60 -4.81 1.35 9.65
CA ARG A 60 -3.87 2.22 8.94
C ARG A 60 -2.94 1.44 8.02
N HIS A 61 -2.41 0.31 8.49
CA HIS A 61 -1.56 -0.58 7.70
C HIS A 61 -2.27 -1.06 6.43
N LEU A 62 -3.51 -1.56 6.58
CA LEU A 62 -4.33 -2.04 5.46
C LEU A 62 -4.66 -0.92 4.48
N ALA A 63 -5.11 0.24 4.97
CA ALA A 63 -5.43 1.39 4.13
C ALA A 63 -4.22 1.88 3.32
N ARG A 64 -3.03 1.98 3.95
CA ARG A 64 -1.78 2.34 3.28
C ARG A 64 -1.42 1.30 2.22
N SER A 65 -1.42 0.03 2.60
CA SER A 65 -1.12 -1.09 1.72
C SER A 65 -2.03 -1.13 0.50
N TYR A 66 -3.32 -0.88 0.69
CA TYR A 66 -4.29 -0.80 -0.39
C TYR A 66 -3.99 0.39 -1.33
N ARG A 67 -3.79 1.60 -0.77
CA ARG A 67 -3.47 2.80 -1.57
C ARG A 67 -2.19 2.65 -2.38
N ALA A 68 -1.15 2.03 -1.82
CA ALA A 68 0.10 1.78 -2.53
C ALA A 68 -0.06 0.84 -3.74
N ARG A 69 -1.12 0.03 -3.76
CA ARG A 69 -1.43 -0.90 -4.85
C ARG A 69 -2.36 -0.29 -5.91
N LEU A 70 -3.06 0.80 -5.59
CA LEU A 70 -3.84 1.53 -6.58
C LEU A 70 -2.87 2.18 -7.57
N LYS A 71 -3.01 1.87 -8.87
CA LYS A 71 -2.30 2.59 -9.93
C LYS A 71 -2.56 4.09 -9.76
N ALA A 72 -1.50 4.89 -9.71
CA ALA A 72 -1.63 6.33 -9.87
C ALA A 72 -2.45 6.58 -11.16
N PRO A 73 -3.44 7.49 -11.14
CA PRO A 73 -4.07 7.91 -12.38
C PRO A 73 -2.95 8.33 -13.33
N LYS A 74 -2.97 7.87 -14.59
CA LYS A 74 -2.09 8.43 -15.62
C LYS A 74 -2.34 9.94 -15.56
N SER A 75 -1.39 10.71 -15.03
CA SER A 75 -1.43 12.16 -15.15
C SER A 75 -1.63 12.41 -16.63
N GLY A 76 -2.78 12.99 -16.98
CA GLY A 76 -3.16 13.21 -18.36
C GLY A 76 -1.97 13.78 -19.10
N LEU A 77 -1.59 13.12 -20.20
CA LEU A 77 -0.70 13.68 -21.19
C LEU A 77 -1.35 15.02 -21.60
N ALA A 78 -0.96 16.11 -20.95
CA ALA A 78 -1.28 17.44 -21.46
C ALA A 78 -0.58 17.50 -22.82
N PRO A 79 -1.31 17.75 -23.93
CA PRO A 79 -0.67 17.87 -25.23
C PRO A 79 0.36 18.99 -25.12
N ALA A 80 1.59 18.69 -25.55
CA ALA A 80 2.64 19.68 -25.66
C ALA A 80 2.10 20.85 -26.50
N ASP A 81 1.87 22.00 -25.87
CA ASP A 81 1.58 23.25 -26.56
C ASP A 81 2.85 23.62 -27.32
N ASN A 82 2.92 23.19 -28.58
CA ASN A 82 3.96 23.58 -29.52
C ASN A 82 3.69 25.03 -29.96
N ARG A 83 4.01 25.98 -29.09
CA ARG A 83 4.06 27.41 -29.46
C ARG A 83 5.40 28.03 -29.05
N SER A 84 6.33 27.90 -29.97
CA SER A 84 7.57 28.67 -30.14
C SER A 84 7.98 28.39 -31.59
N GLN A 85 8.10 29.30 -32.56
CA GLN A 85 8.61 30.67 -32.58
C GLN A 85 8.38 31.28 -33.98
N GLY A 86 8.39 32.61 -34.06
CA GLY A 86 8.79 33.39 -35.25
C GLY A 86 7.66 33.66 -36.25
N GLY A 87 7.38 34.87 -36.69
CA GLY A 87 8.25 36.03 -36.83
C GLY A 87 8.29 36.46 -38.29
N ILE A 88 7.37 37.34 -38.68
CA ILE A 88 7.45 38.41 -39.69
C ILE A 88 8.16 38.06 -41.03
N ARG A 89 7.43 38.18 -42.15
CA ARG A 89 7.72 39.14 -43.25
C ARG A 89 6.74 39.02 -44.41
N GLN A 90 6.13 40.18 -44.69
CA GLN A 90 5.70 40.78 -45.96
C GLN A 90 4.71 40.03 -46.85
#